data_AF-A0A556QER2-F1
#
_entry.id   AF-A0A556QER2-F1
#
_cell.length_a   1.000
_cell.length_b   1.000
_cell.length_c   1.000
_cell.angle_alpha   90.00
_cell.angle_beta   90.00
_cell.angle_gamma   90.00
#
_symmetry.space_group_name_H-M   'P 1'
#
loop_
_entity.id
_entity.type
_entity.pdbx_description
1 polymer ?
#
loop_
_entity_poly.entity_id
_entity_poly.type
_entity_poly.pdbx_seq_one_letter_code
_entity_poly.pdbx_strand_id
1 'polypeptide(L)'
;MPAIPQFGVSWFEGASHVIGRNHDCDLLVGTEFTELVETRMSPQKNTDGSFNIKSEIVRRIAIKCRIQEIMIYRRSVDCLSGGWTARLTLEGPSVREIAQIIPAEASNRGFTLRSIVG
;
A
#
# COMPACT_ATOMS: atom_id res chain seq x y z
N MET A 1 -15.30 -6.60 13.57
CA MET A 1 -15.09 -5.34 12.81
C MET A 1 -14.71 -5.74 11.40
N PRO A 2 -15.28 -5.14 10.34
CA PRO A 2 -14.84 -5.42 8.98
C PRO A 2 -13.35 -5.07 8.85
N ALA A 3 -12.60 -5.94 8.17
CA ALA A 3 -11.19 -5.68 7.91
C ALA A 3 -11.07 -4.43 7.03
N ILE A 4 -10.18 -3.52 7.41
CA ILE A 4 -9.91 -2.30 6.66
C ILE A 4 -9.08 -2.69 5.42
N PRO A 5 -9.52 -2.36 4.20
CA PRO A 5 -8.73 -2.53 2.98
C PRO A 5 -7.35 -1.91 3.11
N GLN A 6 -6.31 -2.72 2.92
CA GLN A 6 -4.91 -2.33 3.10
C GLN A 6 -4.02 -2.92 2.00
N PHE A 7 -3.33 -2.04 1.27
CA PHE A 7 -2.39 -2.42 0.23
C PHE A 7 -1.01 -1.83 0.53
N GLY A 8 -0.06 -2.69 0.90
CA GLY A 8 1.33 -2.32 1.14
C GLY A 8 2.05 -2.12 -0.18
N VAL A 9 2.55 -0.91 -0.43
CA VAL A 9 3.21 -0.51 -1.67
C VAL A 9 4.69 -0.84 -1.60
N SER A 10 5.17 -1.64 -2.55
CA SER A 10 6.58 -1.96 -2.74
C SER A 10 7.26 -0.97 -3.68
N TRP A 11 6.61 -0.61 -4.79
CA TRP A 11 7.09 0.42 -5.69
C TRP A 11 5.96 1.11 -6.46
N PHE A 12 6.27 2.28 -7.03
CA PHE A 12 5.39 3.02 -7.94
C PHE A 12 5.99 2.99 -9.36
N GLU A 13 5.21 2.55 -10.34
CA GLU A 13 5.62 2.46 -11.74
C GLU A 13 4.85 3.49 -12.58
N GLY A 14 5.59 4.36 -13.26
CA GLY A 14 5.00 5.42 -14.07
C GLY A 14 4.17 6.40 -13.23
N ALA A 15 3.04 6.85 -13.79
CA ALA A 15 2.21 7.90 -13.17
C ALA A 15 1.04 7.38 -12.33
N SER A 16 0.66 6.10 -12.45
CA SER A 16 -0.58 5.58 -11.86
C SER A 16 -0.54 4.12 -11.40
N HIS A 17 0.58 3.41 -11.54
CA HIS A 17 0.65 2.00 -11.17
C HIS A 17 1.36 1.83 -9.82
N VAL A 18 0.71 1.14 -8.88
CA VAL A 18 1.32 0.68 -7.64
C VAL A 18 1.53 -0.82 -7.71
N ILE A 19 2.69 -1.28 -7.26
CA ILE A 19 2.98 -2.69 -7.12
C ILE A 19 3.22 -2.97 -5.65
N GLY A 20 2.59 -4.01 -5.14
CA GLY A 20 2.51 -4.22 -3.70
C GLY A 20 1.75 -5.47 -3.32
N ARG A 21 1.54 -5.62 -2.01
CA ARG A 21 0.87 -6.76 -1.39
C ARG A 21 -0.42 -6.31 -0.73
N ASN A 22 -1.49 -7.03 -1.02
CA ASN A 22 -2.73 -6.94 -0.27
C ASN A 22 -2.61 -7.72 1.05
N HIS A 23 -3.01 -7.13 2.17
CA HIS A 23 -2.80 -7.73 3.48
C HIS A 23 -3.97 -8.62 3.93
N ASP A 24 -5.10 -8.01 4.28
CA ASP A 24 -6.04 -8.66 5.20
C ASP A 24 -7.40 -9.01 4.59
N CYS A 25 -7.82 -8.36 3.51
CA CYS A 25 -9.15 -8.55 2.91
C CYS A 25 -9.13 -8.46 1.40
N ASP A 26 -10.20 -8.92 0.76
CA ASP A 26 -10.33 -8.80 -0.70
C ASP A 26 -10.42 -7.33 -1.12
N LEU A 27 -9.69 -6.98 -2.18
CA LEU A 27 -9.77 -5.68 -2.85
C LEU A 27 -10.47 -5.86 -4.19
N LEU A 28 -11.46 -5.02 -4.46
CA LEU A 28 -12.20 -5.06 -5.71
C LEU A 28 -11.77 -3.90 -6.61
N VAL A 29 -11.91 -4.07 -7.93
CA VAL A 29 -11.94 -2.91 -8.83
C VAL A 29 -13.02 -1.94 -8.33
N GLY A 30 -12.65 -0.67 -8.24
CA GLY A 30 -13.47 0.39 -7.65
C GLY A 30 -13.24 0.64 -6.16
N THR A 31 -12.48 -0.19 -5.43
CA THR A 31 -12.14 0.10 -4.02
C THR A 31 -11.44 1.45 -3.91
N GLU A 32 -11.94 2.30 -3.02
CA GLU A 32 -11.37 3.62 -2.73
C GLU A 32 -10.35 3.55 -1.60
N PHE A 33 -9.21 4.21 -1.76
CA PHE A 33 -8.25 4.49 -0.71
C PHE A 33 -8.33 5.96 -0.31
N THR A 34 -8.36 6.19 1.00
CA THR A 34 -8.53 7.51 1.61
C THR A 34 -7.35 7.96 2.45
N GLU A 35 -6.41 7.05 2.74
CA GLU A 35 -5.20 7.36 3.50
C GLU A 35 -3.97 6.65 2.92
N LEU A 36 -2.86 7.38 2.85
CA LEU A 36 -1.52 6.83 2.67
C LEU A 36 -0.80 6.89 4.02
N VAL A 37 -0.38 5.74 4.53
CA VAL A 37 0.39 5.62 5.77
C VAL A 37 1.85 5.40 5.42
N GLU A 38 2.71 6.27 5.92
CA GLU A 38 4.16 6.08 5.86
C GLU A 38 4.66 5.50 7.18
N THR A 39 5.42 4.43 7.10
CA THR A 39 6.03 3.74 8.24
C THR A 39 7.54 3.72 8.09
N ARG A 40 8.26 3.91 9.19
CA ARG A 40 9.70 3.73 9.26
C ARG A 40 9.96 2.38 9.92
N MET A 41 10.78 1.57 9.28
CA MET A 41 11.27 0.31 9.82
C MET A 41 12.65 0.55 10.43
N SER A 42 12.84 0.10 11.67
CA SER A 42 14.13 0.19 12.37
C SER A 42 14.47 -1.15 13.01
N PRO A 43 15.70 -1.66 12.83
CA PRO A 43 16.15 -2.83 13.56
C PRO A 43 16.26 -2.47 15.05
N GLN A 44 15.57 -3.23 15.88
CA GLN A 44 15.64 -3.13 17.33
C GLN A 44 16.32 -4.40 17.85
N LYS A 45 17.44 -4.24 18.55
CA LYS A 45 18.10 -5.35 19.23
C LYS A 45 17.35 -5.66 20.52
N ASN A 46 16.91 -6.90 20.66
CA ASN A 46 16.30 -7.42 21.87
C ASN A 46 17.38 -7.70 22.92
N THR A 47 16.95 -7.85 24.18
CA THR A 47 17.84 -8.12 25.32
C THR A 47 18.58 -9.46 25.19
N ASP A 48 18.04 -10.42 24.45
CA ASP A 48 18.63 -11.73 24.16
C ASP A 48 19.64 -11.71 23.00
N GLY A 49 19.90 -10.53 22.40
CA GLY A 49 20.81 -10.36 21.28
C GLY A 49 20.19 -10.58 19.89
N SER A 50 18.93 -11.02 19.81
CA SER A 50 18.18 -11.12 18.55
C SER A 50 17.75 -9.74 18.03
N PHE A 51 17.36 -9.65 16.76
CA PHE A 51 16.85 -8.42 16.15
C PHE A 51 15.38 -8.59 15.77
N ASN A 52 14.57 -7.59 16.10
CA ASN A 52 13.21 -7.42 15.59
C ASN A 52 13.13 -6.16 14.73
N ILE A 53 12.17 -6.10 13.81
CA ILE A 53 11.85 -4.87 13.08
C ILE A 53 10.76 -4.14 13.85
N LYS A 54 11.08 -2.96 14.38
CA LYS A 54 10.09 -2.03 14.92
C LYS A 54 9.59 -1.15 13.79
N SER A 55 8.28 -1.22 13.51
CA SER A 55 7.59 -0.32 12.59
C SER A 55 6.96 0.84 13.35
N GLU A 56 7.28 2.07 12.97
CA GLU A 56 6.70 3.29 13.53
C GLU A 56 5.98 4.08 12.43
N ILE A 57 4.77 4.57 12.71
CA ILE A 57 4.06 5.45 11.77
C ILE A 57 4.74 6.81 11.79
N VAL A 58 5.30 7.20 10.65
CA VAL A 58 5.96 8.50 10.46
C VAL A 58 4.91 9.59 10.23
N ARG A 59 3.95 9.32 9.35
CA ARG A 59 2.85 10.23 9.04
C ARG A 59 1.69 9.52 8.35
N ARG A 60 0.54 10.18 8.37
CA ARG A 60 -0.69 9.80 7.66
C ARG A 60 -1.06 10.93 6.72
N ILE A 61 -1.35 10.60 5.47
CA ILE A 61 -1.64 11.57 4.41
C ILE A 61 -3.04 11.25 3.88
N ALA A 62 -3.94 12.22 3.96
CA ALA A 62 -5.25 12.09 3.36
C ALA A 62 -5.10 12.06 1.84
N ILE A 63 -5.66 11.04 1.21
CA ILE A 63 -5.65 10.87 -0.25
C ILE A 63 -7.05 10.58 -0.74
N LYS A 64 -7.27 10.69 -2.05
CA LYS A 64 -8.45 10.15 -2.70
C LYS A 64 -8.05 9.55 -4.03
N CYS A 65 -8.09 8.23 -4.10
CA CYS A 65 -7.92 7.46 -5.32
C CYS A 65 -8.71 6.15 -5.24
N ARG A 66 -8.99 5.54 -6.38
CA ARG A 66 -9.67 4.25 -6.48
C ARG A 66 -8.93 3.30 -7.41
N ILE A 67 -9.15 2.01 -7.22
CA ILE A 67 -8.62 0.96 -8.10
C ILE A 67 -9.39 0.99 -9.43
N GLN A 68 -8.69 1.26 -10.53
CA GLN A 68 -9.24 1.16 -11.88
C GLN A 68 -9.04 -0.24 -12.47
N GLU A 69 -7.92 -0.88 -12.16
CA GLU A 69 -7.54 -2.19 -12.69
C GLU A 69 -6.67 -2.93 -11.67
N ILE A 70 -6.84 -4.25 -11.59
CA ILE A 70 -5.98 -5.17 -10.83
C ILE A 70 -5.34 -6.15 -11.80
N MET A 71 -4.01 -6.20 -11.80
CA MET A 71 -3.21 -7.10 -12.63
C MET A 71 -2.43 -8.06 -11.75
N ILE A 72 -2.69 -9.36 -11.90
CA ILE A 72 -1.89 -10.44 -11.30
C ILE A 72 -1.11 -11.12 -12.43
N TYR A 73 0.21 -11.04 -12.38
CA TYR A 73 1.11 -11.43 -13.46
C TYR A 73 0.77 -10.73 -14.80
N ARG A 74 0.03 -11.39 -15.69
CA ARG A 74 -0.35 -10.90 -17.03
C ARG A 74 -1.87 -10.95 -17.25
N ARG A 75 -2.65 -11.05 -16.17
CA ARG A 75 -4.11 -11.17 -16.25
C ARG A 75 -4.76 -10.09 -15.40
N SER A 76 -5.76 -9.45 -15.99
CA SER A 76 -6.66 -8.55 -15.28
C SER A 76 -7.69 -9.38 -14.52
N VAL A 77 -8.02 -8.96 -13.30
CA VAL A 77 -9.00 -9.60 -12.41
C VAL A 77 -9.87 -8.54 -11.74
N ASP A 78 -11.09 -8.90 -11.39
CA ASP A 78 -12.01 -7.97 -10.70
C ASP A 78 -11.75 -7.90 -9.19
N CYS A 79 -11.06 -8.90 -8.65
CA CYS A 79 -10.83 -9.08 -7.22
C CYS A 79 -9.41 -9.58 -6.94
N LEU A 80 -8.76 -8.98 -5.93
CA LEU A 80 -7.48 -9.39 -5.39
C LEU A 80 -7.67 -9.92 -3.97
N SER A 81 -7.40 -11.22 -3.76
CA SER A 81 -7.53 -11.81 -2.43
C SER A 81 -6.46 -11.31 -1.45
N GLY A 82 -6.79 -11.36 -0.16
CA GLY A 82 -5.84 -11.09 0.93
C GLY A 82 -4.57 -11.95 0.82
N GLY A 83 -3.41 -11.34 1.07
CA GLY A 83 -2.10 -11.99 0.99
C GLY A 83 -1.45 -12.02 -0.40
N TRP A 84 -2.14 -11.58 -1.46
CA TRP A 84 -1.61 -11.63 -2.83
C TRP A 84 -0.84 -10.37 -3.21
N THR A 85 0.14 -10.54 -4.10
CA THR A 85 0.87 -9.43 -4.74
C THR A 85 0.26 -9.14 -6.09
N ALA A 86 0.09 -7.86 -6.41
CA ALA A 86 -0.48 -7.42 -7.68
C ALA A 86 0.08 -6.06 -8.10
N ARG A 87 -0.18 -5.70 -9.35
CA ARG A 87 -0.14 -4.32 -9.82
C ARG A 87 -1.56 -3.77 -9.78
N LEU A 88 -1.75 -2.62 -9.12
CA LEU A 88 -3.00 -1.86 -9.20
C LEU A 88 -2.78 -0.64 -10.09
N THR A 89 -3.70 -0.39 -11.01
CA THR A 89 -3.80 0.91 -11.68
C THR A 89 -4.76 1.77 -10.86
N LEU A 90 -4.27 2.92 -10.38
CA LEU A 90 -5.03 3.85 -9.57
C LEU A 90 -5.50 5.03 -10.40
N GLU A 91 -6.69 5.53 -10.11
CA GLU A 91 -7.19 6.80 -10.65
C GLU A 91 -7.72 7.69 -9.53
N GLY A 92 -7.74 9.00 -9.77
CA GLY A 92 -8.20 10.00 -8.82
C GLY A 92 -7.23 11.16 -8.61
N PRO A 93 -7.67 12.19 -7.88
CA PRO A 93 -6.91 13.44 -7.73
C PRO A 93 -5.57 13.27 -7.00
N SER A 94 -5.46 12.32 -6.07
CA SER A 94 -4.23 12.14 -5.27
C SER A 94 -3.20 11.21 -5.91
N VAL A 95 -3.46 10.61 -7.07
CA VAL A 95 -2.55 9.61 -7.67
C VAL A 95 -1.17 10.20 -7.96
N ARG A 96 -1.11 11.42 -8.49
CA ARG A 96 0.15 12.12 -8.76
C ARG A 96 0.91 12.46 -7.48
N GLU A 97 0.20 12.84 -6.42
CA GLU A 97 0.80 13.17 -5.12
C GLU A 97 1.43 11.92 -4.48
N ILE A 98 0.74 10.78 -4.53
CA ILE A 98 1.25 9.50 -4.03
C ILE A 98 2.55 9.13 -4.76
N ALA A 99 2.58 9.26 -6.09
CA ALA A 99 3.77 8.97 -6.90
C ALA A 99 4.99 9.85 -6.54
N GLN A 100 4.76 11.08 -6.07
CA GLN A 100 5.82 11.99 -5.61
C GLN A 100 6.29 11.68 -4.18
N ILE A 101 5.41 11.13 -3.34
CA ILE A 101 5.71 10.82 -1.95
C ILE A 101 6.52 9.53 -1.82
N ILE A 102 6.18 8.51 -2.61
CA ILE A 102 6.81 7.20 -2.54
C ILE A 102 8.14 7.27 -3.31
N PRO A 103 9.29 7.31 -2.63
CA PRO A 103 10.57 7.42 -3.31
C PRO A 103 10.87 6.14 -4.08
N ALA A 104 11.61 6.25 -5.20
CA ALA A 104 12.06 5.11 -5.99
C ALA A 104 12.91 4.11 -5.18
N GLU A 105 13.58 4.58 -4.12
CA GLU A 105 14.38 3.77 -3.19
C GLU A 105 13.94 4.03 -1.74
N ALA A 106 13.05 3.19 -1.22
CA ALA A 106 12.52 3.27 0.13
C ALA A 106 13.22 2.32 1.10
N SER A 107 14.56 2.36 1.21
CA SER A 107 15.36 1.30 1.86
C SER A 107 15.03 1.01 3.34
N ASN A 108 14.31 1.90 4.05
CA ASN A 108 13.78 1.66 5.40
C ASN A 108 12.38 2.26 5.63
N ARG A 109 11.62 2.52 4.55
CA ARG A 109 10.28 3.11 4.64
C ARG A 109 9.26 2.18 3.99
N GLY A 110 8.16 1.93 4.69
CA GLY A 110 7.00 1.22 4.16
C GLY A 110 5.86 2.20 3.89
N PHE A 111 5.11 1.97 2.82
CA PHE A 111 3.94 2.76 2.46
C PHE A 111 2.73 1.86 2.35
N THR A 112 1.59 2.27 2.92
CA THR A 112 0.36 1.48 2.88
C THR A 112 -0.80 2.38 2.49
N LEU A 113 -1.53 1.99 1.44
CA LEU A 113 -2.81 2.58 1.07
C LEU A 113 -3.91 1.95 1.93
N ARG A 114 -4.78 2.77 2.53
CA ARG A 114 -5.86 2.32 3.41
C ARG A 114 -7.20 2.94 3.04
N SER A 115 -8.27 2.17 3.20
CA SER A 115 -9.64 2.67 3.10
C SER A 115 -10.23 2.86 4.50
N ILE A 116 -10.24 4.08 5.01
CA ILE A 116 -10.84 4.39 6.33
C ILE A 116 -12.34 4.70 6.18
N VAL A 117 -12.98 4.28 5.09
CA VAL A 117 -14.42 4.44 4.99
C VAL A 117 -15.07 3.41 5.92
N GLY A 118 -15.40 3.88 7.11
CA GLY A 118 -16.30 3.24 8.07
C GLY A 118 -17.71 3.82 7.96
#